data_AF-A0A1E4F0G8-F1
#
_entry.id   AF-A0A1E4F0G8-F1
#
_cell.length_a   1.000
_cell.length_b   1.000
_cell.length_c   1.000
_cell.angle_alpha   90.00
_cell.angle_beta   90.00
_cell.angle_gamma   90.00
#
_symmetry.space_group_name_H-M   'P 1'
#
loop_
_entity.id
_entity.type
_entity.pdbx_description
1 polymer ?
#
loop_
_entity_poly.entity_id
_entity_poly.type
_entity_poly.pdbx_seq_one_letter_code
_entity_poly.pdbx_strand_id
1 'polypeptide(L)'
;MSFEVLHCQLLHFGPHPTLPGRVSGAVRVRIRERFMGNATEYWLDLKVKADCGHVPHEQVRTALLSHAAHQLNRLKARHSDKLPAAAE
;
A
#
# COMPACT_ATOMS: atom_id res chain seq x y z
N MET A 1 -7.69 -17.77 -3.16
CA MET A 1 -7.03 -17.05 -2.04
C MET A 1 -7.79 -15.76 -1.80
N SER A 2 -8.05 -15.38 -0.54
CA SER A 2 -8.61 -14.05 -0.22
C SER A 2 -7.53 -13.17 0.39
N PHE A 3 -7.49 -11.91 -0.05
CA PHE A 3 -6.60 -10.86 0.46
C PHE A 3 -7.48 -9.76 1.06
N GLU A 4 -7.35 -9.55 2.36
CA GLU A 4 -8.14 -8.58 3.14
C GLU A 4 -7.22 -7.58 3.83
N VAL A 5 -7.52 -6.29 3.68
CA VAL A 5 -6.81 -5.22 4.38
C VAL A 5 -7.56 -4.92 5.68
N LEU A 6 -6.96 -5.26 6.81
CA LEU A 6 -7.56 -5.09 8.14
C LEU A 6 -7.31 -3.69 8.72
N HIS A 7 -6.14 -3.13 8.42
CA HIS A 7 -5.74 -1.83 8.95
C HIS A 7 -4.83 -1.10 7.97
N CYS A 8 -4.91 0.23 7.96
CA CYS A 8 -4.07 1.11 7.16
C CYS A 8 -3.76 2.37 7.96
N GLN A 9 -2.48 2.59 8.26
CA GLN A 9 -2.02 3.70 9.09
C GLN A 9 -0.86 4.42 8.41
N LEU A 10 -0.99 5.74 8.25
CA LEU A 10 0.13 6.59 7.84
C LEU A 10 1.06 6.79 9.05
N LEU A 11 2.32 6.36 8.92
CA LEU A 11 3.31 6.44 10.01
C LEU A 11 3.94 7.83 10.08
N HIS A 12 4.57 8.25 8.98
CA HIS A 12 5.24 9.53 8.84
C HIS A 12 5.25 9.94 7.37
N PHE A 13 5.31 11.24 7.13
CA PHE A 13 5.50 11.80 5.80
C PHE A 13 6.33 13.09 5.87
N GLY A 14 7.04 13.40 4.80
CA GLY A 14 7.91 14.55 4.70
C GLY A 14 8.45 14.76 3.29
N PRO A 15 9.13 15.89 3.04
CA PRO A 15 9.69 16.19 1.73
C PRO A 15 10.68 15.09 1.30
N HIS A 16 10.66 14.75 0.01
CA HIS A 16 11.57 13.77 -0.55
C HIS A 16 13.00 14.33 -0.57
N PRO A 17 14.02 13.58 -0.12
CA PRO A 17 15.38 14.11 0.11
C PRO A 17 16.06 14.63 -1.15
N THR A 18 15.72 14.08 -2.32
CA THR A 18 16.38 14.37 -3.60
C THR A 18 15.46 14.92 -4.67
N LEU A 19 14.15 15.01 -4.43
CA LEU A 19 13.16 15.40 -5.45
C LEU A 19 12.34 16.61 -4.97
N PRO A 20 12.58 17.80 -5.54
CA PRO A 20 11.85 18.99 -5.14
C PRO A 20 10.36 18.84 -5.49
N GLY A 21 9.47 19.27 -4.59
CA GLY A 21 8.02 19.22 -4.78
C GLY A 21 7.38 17.84 -4.60
N ARG A 22 8.16 16.80 -4.24
CA ARG A 22 7.64 15.47 -3.91
C ARG A 22 7.62 15.27 -2.40
N VAL A 23 6.53 14.69 -1.90
CA VAL A 23 6.42 14.23 -0.52
C VAL A 23 6.49 12.70 -0.50
N SER A 24 7.29 12.16 0.40
CA SER A 24 7.37 10.72 0.66
C SER A 24 6.93 10.40 2.07
N GLY A 25 6.43 9.19 2.26
CA GLY A 25 6.06 8.69 3.58
C GLY A 25 6.03 7.17 3.63
N ALA A 26 5.65 6.67 4.79
CA ALA A 26 5.44 5.24 5.02
C ALA A 26 4.02 5.01 5.52
N VAL A 27 3.34 4.04 4.93
CA VAL A 27 2.03 3.56 5.39
C VAL A 27 2.20 2.13 5.84
N ARG A 28 1.86 1.85 7.10
CA ARG A 28 1.81 0.50 7.65
C ARG A 28 0.40 -0.05 7.44
N VAL A 29 0.33 -1.22 6.81
CA VAL A 29 -0.93 -1.93 6.59
C VAL A 29 -0.90 -3.26 7.31
N ARG A 30 -2.05 -3.68 7.84
CA ARG A 30 -2.24 -5.04 8.33
C ARG A 30 -3.04 -5.80 7.30
N ILE A 31 -2.48 -6.89 6.82
CA ILE A 31 -3.08 -7.74 5.79
C ILE A 31 -3.44 -9.07 6.43
N ARG A 32 -4.58 -9.62 6.03
CA ARG A 32 -4.96 -11.00 6.25
C ARG A 32 -5.05 -11.71 4.92
N GLU A 33 -4.29 -12.79 4.78
CA GLU A 33 -4.33 -13.67 3.62
C GLU A 33 -4.89 -15.03 4.01
N ARG A 34 -5.79 -15.57 3.17
CA ARG A 34 -6.28 -16.94 3.31
C ARG A 34 -5.81 -17.82 2.16
N PHE A 35 -5.10 -18.89 2.50
CA PHE A 35 -4.62 -19.90 1.56
C PHE A 35 -4.86 -21.31 2.11
N MET A 36 -5.51 -22.16 1.32
CA MET A 36 -5.82 -23.57 1.65
C MET A 36 -6.38 -23.81 3.06
N GLY A 37 -7.24 -22.92 3.54
CA GLY A 37 -7.85 -23.02 4.89
C GLY A 37 -7.04 -22.35 6.01
N ASN A 38 -5.78 -21.97 5.76
CA ASN A 38 -4.97 -21.22 6.70
C ASN A 38 -5.18 -19.72 6.52
N ALA A 39 -5.34 -18.99 7.62
CA ALA A 39 -5.37 -17.53 7.65
C ALA A 39 -4.06 -17.03 8.28
N THR A 40 -3.31 -16.23 7.52
CA THR A 40 -2.09 -15.58 8.02
C THR A 40 -2.33 -14.09 8.09
N GLU A 41 -1.92 -13.47 9.19
CA GLU A 41 -1.98 -12.03 9.38
C GLU A 41 -0.57 -11.48 9.55
N TYR A 42 -0.26 -10.41 8.83
CA TYR A 42 1.05 -9.78 8.89
C TYR A 42 0.96 -8.27 8.64
N TRP A 43 2.01 -7.57 9.07
CA TRP A 43 2.19 -6.15 8.82
C TRP A 43 3.07 -5.96 7.59
N LEU A 44 2.70 -5.00 6.75
CA LEU A 44 3.46 -4.61 5.58
C LEU A 44 3.66 -3.08 5.60
N ASP A 45 4.90 -2.66 5.48
CA ASP A 45 5.27 -1.25 5.42
C ASP A 45 5.43 -0.82 3.95
N LEU A 46 4.50 -0.01 3.46
CA LEU A 46 4.48 0.51 2.09
C LEU A 46 5.12 1.89 2.03
N LYS A 47 6.15 2.02 1.20
CA LYS A 47 6.72 3.34 0.85
C LYS A 47 5.77 4.04 -0.11
N VAL A 48 5.22 5.16 0.32
CA VAL A 48 4.29 5.98 -0.46
C VAL A 48 4.95 7.28 -0.88
N LYS A 49 4.53 7.79 -2.03
CA LYS A 49 5.02 9.06 -2.58
C LYS A 49 3.87 9.78 -3.25
N ALA A 50 3.91 11.10 -3.20
CA ALA A 50 2.95 11.96 -3.84
C ALA A 50 3.64 13.22 -4.39
N ASP A 51 3.32 13.55 -5.64
CA ASP A 51 3.82 14.75 -6.33
C ASP A 51 2.85 15.91 -6.10
N CYS A 52 2.81 16.43 -4.87
CA CYS A 52 1.81 17.42 -4.46
C CYS A 52 2.37 18.83 -4.25
N GLY A 53 3.68 19.05 -4.37
CA GLY A 53 4.28 20.36 -4.11
C GLY A 53 4.03 20.85 -2.68
N HIS A 54 3.80 22.16 -2.53
CA HIS A 54 3.48 22.80 -1.26
C HIS A 54 1.95 22.91 -1.11
N VAL A 55 1.31 21.82 -0.67
CA VAL A 55 -0.12 21.77 -0.34
C VAL A 55 -0.33 21.57 1.16
N PRO A 56 -1.49 21.94 1.71
CA PRO A 56 -1.81 21.69 3.12
C PRO A 56 -1.71 20.20 3.47
N HIS A 57 -1.35 19.91 4.72
CA HIS A 57 -1.07 18.56 5.21
C HIS A 57 -2.22 17.56 4.96
N GLU A 58 -3.47 18.00 4.98
CA GLU A 58 -4.62 17.12 4.70
C GLU A 58 -4.65 16.60 3.25
N GLN A 59 -4.29 17.45 2.28
CA GLN A 59 -4.20 17.06 0.88
C GLN A 59 -3.03 16.10 0.67
N VAL A 60 -1.89 16.34 1.32
CA VAL A 60 -0.74 15.41 1.32
C VAL A 60 -1.15 14.04 1.86
N ARG A 61 -1.82 14.01 3.02
CA ARG A 61 -2.27 12.76 3.64
C ARG A 61 -3.19 11.98 2.72
N THR A 62 -4.15 12.65 2.09
CA THR A 62 -5.10 12.03 1.16
C THR A 62 -4.39 11.48 -0.08
N ALA A 63 -3.43 12.21 -0.63
CA ALA A 63 -2.65 11.76 -1.77
C ALA A 63 -1.78 10.54 -1.44
N LEU A 64 -1.14 10.52 -0.28
CA LEU A 64 -0.33 9.39 0.19
C LEU A 64 -1.17 8.14 0.46
N LEU A 65 -2.35 8.30 1.09
CA LEU A 65 -3.28 7.19 1.30
C LEU A 65 -3.86 6.67 -0.03
N SER A 66 -4.15 7.56 -0.98
CA SER A 66 -4.57 7.16 -2.33
C SER A 66 -3.49 6.34 -3.05
N HIS A 67 -2.23 6.74 -2.94
CA HIS A 67 -1.10 5.97 -3.48
C HIS A 67 -0.98 4.60 -2.78
N ALA A 68 -1.15 4.54 -1.45
CA ALA A 68 -1.16 3.28 -0.70
C ALA A 68 -2.27 2.34 -1.20
N ALA A 69 -3.49 2.85 -1.34
CA ALA A 69 -4.63 2.09 -1.84
C ALA A 69 -4.37 1.53 -3.25
N HIS A 70 -3.77 2.32 -4.13
CA HIS A 70 -3.39 1.85 -5.46
C HIS A 70 -2.35 0.72 -5.41
N GLN A 71 -1.33 0.83 -4.53
CA GLN A 71 -0.36 -0.24 -4.34
C GLN A 71 -0.97 -1.52 -3.77
N LEU A 72 -1.90 -1.39 -2.81
CA LEU A 72 -2.64 -2.53 -2.26
C LEU A 72 -3.51 -3.22 -3.30
N ASN A 73 -4.23 -2.46 -4.12
CA ASN A 73 -5.03 -3.01 -5.22
C ASN A 73 -4.16 -3.75 -6.23
N ARG A 74 -2.97 -3.21 -6.55
CA ARG A 74 -2.01 -3.89 -7.42
C ARG A 74 -1.44 -5.15 -6.78
N LEU A 75 -1.18 -5.15 -5.47
CA LEU A 75 -0.74 -6.34 -4.74
C LEU A 75 -1.83 -7.42 -4.74
N LYS A 76 -3.07 -7.03 -4.44
CA LYS A 76 -4.24 -7.91 -4.51
C LYS A 76 -4.40 -8.51 -5.92
N ALA A 77 -4.30 -7.69 -6.96
CA ALA A 77 -4.37 -8.16 -8.34
C ALA A 77 -3.27 -9.19 -8.66
N ARG A 78 -2.03 -8.96 -8.22
CA ARG A 78 -0.93 -9.94 -8.38
C ARG A 78 -1.16 -11.24 -7.63
N HIS A 79 -1.75 -11.19 -6.45
CA HIS A 79 -2.09 -12.39 -5.67
C HIS A 79 -3.29 -13.15 -6.27
N SER A 80 -4.20 -12.44 -6.97
CA SER A 80 -5.25 -13.07 -7.78
C SER A 80 -4.71 -13.67 -9.08
N ASP A 81 -3.71 -13.03 -9.70
CA ASP A 81 -3.14 -13.42 -11.00
C ASP A 81 -2.07 -14.53 -10.88
N LYS A 82 -1.37 -14.63 -9.75
CA LYS A 82 -0.45 -15.74 -9.43
C LYS A 82 -1.16 -17.07 -9.08
N LEU A 83 -2.27 -17.39 -9.75
CA LEU A 83 -2.50 -18.80 -10.09
C LEU A 83 -1.72 -19.05 -11.40
N PRO A 84 -0.57 -19.74 -11.39
CA PRO A 84 -0.28 -20.55 -12.56
C PRO A 84 -1.47 -21.51 -12.67
N ALA A 85 -2.20 -21.43 -13.77
CA ALA A 85 -2.82 -22.62 -14.31
C ALA A 85 -1.69 -23.66 -14.36
N ALA A 86 -1.74 -24.63 -13.43
CA ALA A 86 -1.03 -25.87 -13.63
C ALA A 86 -1.59 -26.41 -14.94
N ALA A 87 -0.77 -26.33 -15.98
CA ALA A 87 -1.04 -26.97 -17.25
C ALA A 87 -1.20 -28.47 -16.97
N GLU A 88 -2.40 -28.98 -17.21
CA GLU A 88 -2.67 -30.39 -17.44
C GLU A 88 -2.23 -30.78 -18.86
#